data_AF-A0A936I705-F1
#
_entry.id   AF-A0A936I705-F1
#
_cell.length_a   1.000
_cell.length_b   1.000
_cell.length_c   1.000
_cell.angle_alpha   90.00
_cell.angle_beta   90.00
_cell.angle_gamma   90.00
#
_symmetry.space_group_name_H-M   'P 1'
#
loop_
_entity.id
_entity.type
_entity.pdbx_description
1 polymer ?
#
loop_
_entity_poly.entity_id
_entity_poly.type
_entity_poly.pdbx_seq_one_letter_code
_entity_poly.pdbx_strand_id
1 'polypeptide(L)'
;MKKSQQLSYVFDHKAGDKIMIDFAGKKLHLVDPDSGELIPVEVFVGILPCSGYTFAIAIPSQTTPDFLYALESALHYFGGVPQAIVTDNLKPAVNRASKYDPELNKSMADFAEHYDAAVLPTRARKPKIKP
;
A
#
# COMPACT_ATOMS: atom_id res chain seq x y z
N MET A 1 13.19 -13.09 37.24
CA MET A 1 12.52 -12.38 36.12
C MET A 1 13.32 -12.62 34.84
N LYS A 2 12.88 -13.51 33.95
CA LYS A 2 13.52 -13.71 32.63
C LYS A 2 12.78 -12.84 31.61
N LYS A 3 13.49 -11.88 30.98
CA LYS A 3 12.99 -11.15 29.80
C LYS A 3 12.78 -12.17 28.67
N SER A 4 11.54 -12.41 28.30
CA SER A 4 11.22 -13.17 27.09
C SER A 4 11.67 -12.33 25.89
N GLN A 5 12.67 -12.80 25.17
CA GLN A 5 13.08 -12.19 23.90
C GLN A 5 11.96 -12.38 22.89
N GLN A 6 11.55 -11.29 22.26
CA GLN A 6 10.55 -11.28 21.20
C GLN A 6 11.16 -11.95 19.97
N LEU A 7 10.75 -13.19 19.68
CA LEU A 7 11.05 -13.87 18.43
C LEU A 7 10.53 -13.03 17.25
N SER A 8 11.43 -12.34 16.57
CA SER A 8 11.19 -11.79 15.24
C SER A 8 11.25 -12.93 14.23
N TYR A 9 10.11 -13.30 13.67
CA TYR A 9 10.10 -14.19 12.51
C TYR A 9 10.76 -13.44 11.34
N VAL A 10 11.87 -13.98 10.83
CA VAL A 10 12.41 -13.54 9.53
C VAL A 10 11.44 -14.07 8.49
N PHE A 11 10.61 -13.19 7.94
CA PHE A 11 9.82 -13.54 6.78
C PHE A 11 10.77 -13.61 5.58
N ASP A 12 10.92 -14.81 5.03
CA ASP A 12 11.59 -14.97 3.74
C ASP A 12 10.67 -14.36 2.67
N HIS A 13 11.15 -13.30 2.04
CA HIS A 13 10.43 -12.58 1.00
C HIS A 13 11.19 -12.82 -0.30
N LYS A 14 10.60 -13.61 -1.20
CA LYS A 14 11.13 -13.78 -2.55
C LYS A 14 11.11 -12.43 -3.29
N ALA A 15 12.21 -12.09 -3.96
CA ALA A 15 12.29 -10.88 -4.77
C ALA A 15 11.20 -10.88 -5.87
N GLY A 16 10.54 -9.73 -6.06
CA GLY A 16 9.46 -9.57 -7.04
C GLY A 16 8.15 -10.28 -6.69
N ASP A 17 8.05 -10.98 -5.56
CA ASP A 17 6.84 -11.72 -5.18
C ASP A 17 5.67 -10.78 -4.85
N LYS A 18 5.94 -9.68 -4.14
CA LYS A 18 4.91 -8.70 -3.82
C LYS A 18 5.45 -7.30 -3.60
N ILE A 19 4.59 -6.32 -3.78
CA ILE A 19 4.69 -4.99 -3.19
C ILE A 19 3.73 -4.91 -2.00
N MET A 20 4.16 -4.26 -0.92
CA MET A 20 3.29 -3.88 0.19
C MET A 20 3.03 -2.38 0.14
N ILE A 21 1.76 -2.01 0.22
CA ILE A 21 1.29 -0.63 0.12
C ILE A 21 0.68 -0.21 1.46
N ASP A 22 0.98 1.02 1.86
CA ASP A 22 0.39 1.69 3.02
C ASP A 22 0.22 3.19 2.74
N PHE A 23 -0.62 3.86 3.52
CA PHE A 23 -0.73 5.31 3.56
C PHE A 23 -0.21 5.84 4.89
N ALA A 24 0.54 6.94 4.86
CA ALA A 24 0.95 7.59 6.11
C ALA A 24 -0.28 8.03 6.91
N GLY A 25 -0.46 7.48 8.10
CA GLY A 25 -1.71 7.62 8.85
C GLY A 25 -2.10 9.04 9.29
N LYS A 26 -1.19 10.02 9.24
CA LYS A 26 -1.52 11.44 9.43
C LYS A 26 -1.44 12.16 8.08
N LYS A 27 -2.51 12.87 7.72
CA LYS A 27 -2.51 13.78 6.57
C LYS A 27 -1.38 14.80 6.73
N LEU A 28 -0.52 14.86 5.72
CA LEU A 28 0.50 15.89 5.63
C LEU A 28 -0.04 17.07 4.83
N HIS A 29 0.72 18.16 4.79
CA HIS A 29 0.35 19.35 4.03
C HIS A 29 1.52 19.76 3.16
N LEU A 30 1.23 20.12 1.92
CA LEU A 30 2.11 20.92 1.08
C LEU A 30 1.83 22.39 1.37
N VAL A 31 2.85 23.23 1.21
CA VAL A 31 2.70 24.69 1.34
C VAL A 31 2.72 25.27 -0.05
N ASP A 32 1.64 25.96 -0.43
CA ASP A 32 1.62 26.76 -1.64
C ASP A 32 2.63 27.92 -1.50
N PRO A 33 3.63 28.03 -2.38
CA PRO A 33 4.72 28.98 -2.20
C PRO A 33 4.29 30.45 -2.38
N ASP A 34 3.20 30.71 -3.09
CA ASP A 34 2.74 32.05 -3.43
C ASP A 34 1.77 32.60 -2.38
N SER A 35 0.84 31.76 -1.90
CA SER A 35 -0.22 32.12 -0.96
C SER A 35 0.08 31.72 0.50
N GLY A 36 0.98 30.76 0.72
CA GLY A 36 1.22 30.15 2.02
C GLY A 36 0.11 29.19 2.47
N GLU A 37 -0.84 28.84 1.61
CA GLU A 37 -1.93 27.93 1.92
C GLU A 37 -1.41 26.51 2.20
N LEU A 38 -2.00 25.83 3.20
CA LEU A 38 -1.70 24.43 3.52
C LEU A 38 -2.63 23.51 2.74
N ILE A 39 -2.08 22.83 1.73
CA ILE A 39 -2.81 21.89 0.88
C ILE A 39 -2.70 20.49 1.49
N PRO A 40 -3.78 19.89 2.01
CA PRO A 40 -3.74 18.56 2.59
C PRO A 40 -3.43 17.50 1.53
N VAL A 41 -2.56 16.56 1.88
CA VAL A 41 -2.14 15.44 1.02
C VAL A 41 -2.09 14.13 1.79
N GLU A 42 -2.23 13.05 1.05
CA GLU A 42 -2.08 11.67 1.51
C GLU A 42 -0.73 11.16 1.00
N VAL A 43 0.08 10.55 1.87
CA VAL A 43 1.37 9.98 1.43
C VAL A 43 1.18 8.49 1.19
N PHE A 44 1.27 8.10 -0.07
CA PHE A 44 1.35 6.71 -0.49
C PHE A 44 2.76 6.18 -0.28
N VAL A 45 2.90 4.97 0.25
CA VAL A 45 4.17 4.27 0.41
C VAL A 45 4.06 2.87 -0.17
N GLY A 46 4.98 2.51 -1.07
CA GLY A 46 5.11 1.17 -1.64
C GLY A 46 6.48 0.58 -1.30
N ILE A 47 6.52 -0.67 -0.85
CA ILE A 47 7.76 -1.34 -0.40
C ILE A 47 7.87 -2.73 -1.03
N LEU A 48 9.03 -3.06 -1.59
CA LEU A 48 9.42 -4.43 -1.92
C LEU A 48 10.01 -5.11 -0.66
N PRO A 49 9.30 -6.04 0.00
CA PRO A 49 9.67 -6.52 1.32
C PRO A 49 10.95 -7.38 1.35
N CYS A 50 11.36 -7.93 0.19
CA CYS A 50 12.64 -8.65 0.06
C CYS A 50 13.86 -7.76 0.32
N SER A 51 13.83 -6.52 -0.15
CA SER A 51 14.97 -5.60 -0.12
C SER A 51 14.75 -4.38 0.75
N GLY A 52 13.49 -4.12 1.15
CA GLY A 52 13.10 -2.85 1.75
C GLY A 52 13.14 -1.67 0.75
N TYR A 53 13.27 -1.95 -0.55
CA TYR A 53 13.31 -0.89 -1.56
C TYR A 53 11.96 -0.18 -1.59
N THR A 54 11.98 1.11 -1.29
CA THR A 54 10.81 1.90 -0.91
C THR A 54 10.59 3.03 -1.89
N PHE A 55 9.33 3.23 -2.25
CA PHE A 55 8.81 4.37 -3.00
C PHE A 55 7.80 5.12 -2.15
N ALA A 56 7.80 6.45 -2.22
CA ALA A 56 6.79 7.28 -1.55
C ALA A 56 6.43 8.49 -2.40
N ILE A 57 5.14 8.82 -2.44
CA ILE A 57 4.61 9.98 -3.18
C ILE A 57 3.47 10.63 -2.40
N ALA A 58 3.41 11.96 -2.44
CA ALA A 58 2.27 12.71 -1.94
C ALA A 58 1.21 12.86 -3.04
N ILE A 59 -0.02 12.45 -2.75
CA ILE A 59 -1.16 12.55 -3.66
C ILE A 59 -2.31 13.34 -3.01
N PRO A 60 -3.20 13.97 -3.79
CA PRO A 60 -4.26 14.82 -3.26
C PRO A 60 -5.26 14.06 -2.37
N SER A 61 -5.56 12.80 -2.71
CA SER A 61 -6.55 12.00 -1.99
C SER A 61 -6.31 10.49 -2.11
N GLN A 62 -7.11 9.71 -1.38
CA GLN A 62 -7.17 8.24 -1.52
C GLN A 62 -8.33 7.81 -2.44
N THR A 63 -8.67 8.61 -3.45
CA THR A 63 -9.62 8.19 -4.49
C THR A 63 -8.98 7.14 -5.39
N THR A 64 -9.79 6.35 -6.11
CA THR A 64 -9.29 5.33 -7.03
C THR A 64 -8.32 5.88 -8.07
N PRO A 65 -8.58 7.02 -8.75
CA PRO A 65 -7.64 7.57 -9.74
C PRO A 65 -6.28 7.94 -9.13
N ASP A 66 -6.28 8.64 -7.99
CA ASP A 66 -5.05 9.06 -7.30
C ASP A 66 -4.25 7.85 -6.80
N PHE A 67 -4.94 6.82 -6.30
CA PHE A 67 -4.32 5.57 -5.87
C PHE A 67 -3.66 4.82 -7.03
N LEU A 68 -4.35 4.67 -8.17
CA LEU A 68 -3.81 4.01 -9.35
C LEU A 68 -2.61 4.77 -9.93
N TYR A 69 -2.67 6.10 -9.94
CA TYR A 69 -1.53 6.94 -10.32
C TYR A 69 -0.30 6.70 -9.43
N ALA A 70 -0.49 6.67 -8.10
CA ALA A 70 0.60 6.39 -7.17
C ALA A 70 1.17 4.97 -7.36
N LEU A 71 0.31 3.99 -7.62
CA LEU A 71 0.70 2.61 -7.86
C LEU A 71 1.50 2.46 -9.15
N GLU A 72 1.01 3.00 -10.27
CA GLU A 72 1.75 3.03 -11.55
C GLU A 72 3.13 3.69 -11.38
N SER A 73 3.17 4.85 -10.71
CA SER A 73 4.41 5.56 -10.43
C SER A 73 5.40 4.70 -9.64
N ALA A 74 4.90 3.92 -8.67
CA ALA A 74 5.72 2.98 -7.90
C ALA A 74 6.29 1.86 -8.79
N LEU A 75 5.46 1.26 -9.65
CA LEU A 75 5.90 0.19 -10.57
C LEU A 75 6.98 0.70 -11.54
N HIS A 76 6.81 1.91 -12.07
CA HIS A 76 7.82 2.58 -12.90
C HIS A 76 9.13 2.83 -12.12
N TYR A 77 9.03 3.31 -10.89
CA TYR A 77 10.21 3.53 -10.03
C TYR A 77 10.97 2.23 -9.72
N PHE A 78 10.24 1.12 -9.50
CA PHE A 78 10.86 -0.19 -9.29
C PHE A 78 11.42 -0.80 -10.58
N GLY A 79 11.05 -0.28 -11.75
CA GLY A 79 11.48 -0.79 -13.04
C GLY A 79 10.88 -2.16 -13.39
N GLY A 80 9.76 -2.52 -12.78
CA GLY A 80 9.13 -3.82 -12.97
C GLY A 80 7.87 -4.01 -12.13
N VAL A 81 7.15 -5.09 -12.42
CA VAL A 81 5.87 -5.40 -11.79
C VAL A 81 6.01 -6.61 -10.87
N PRO A 82 5.71 -6.46 -9.56
CA PRO A 82 5.62 -7.59 -8.64
C PRO A 82 4.40 -8.45 -8.92
N GLN A 83 4.49 -9.75 -8.61
CA GLN A 83 3.40 -10.71 -8.86
C GLN A 83 2.12 -10.41 -8.06
N ALA A 84 2.26 -9.75 -6.91
CA ALA A 84 1.11 -9.37 -6.09
C ALA A 84 1.23 -7.95 -5.51
N ILE A 85 0.09 -7.28 -5.46
CA ILE A 85 -0.12 -5.99 -4.81
C ILE A 85 -0.85 -6.25 -3.49
N VAL A 86 -0.17 -6.02 -2.37
CA VAL A 86 -0.72 -6.22 -1.03
C VAL A 86 -1.03 -4.87 -0.40
N THR A 87 -2.29 -4.65 -0.03
CA THR A 87 -2.73 -3.40 0.61
C THR A 87 -3.67 -3.70 1.78
N ASP A 88 -3.55 -2.94 2.88
CA ASP A 88 -4.51 -2.97 3.98
C ASP A 88 -5.68 -1.98 3.76
N ASN A 89 -5.46 -0.94 2.96
CA ASN A 89 -6.46 0.04 2.59
C ASN A 89 -7.09 -0.32 1.24
N LEU A 90 -8.10 -1.18 1.32
CA LEU A 90 -8.84 -1.63 0.14
C LEU A 90 -9.89 -0.63 -0.36
N LYS A 91 -10.22 0.42 0.40
CA LYS A 91 -11.27 1.38 0.00
C LYS A 91 -11.09 1.96 -1.40
N PRO A 92 -9.90 2.47 -1.80
CA PRO A 92 -9.69 2.94 -3.19
C PRO A 92 -9.76 1.83 -4.23
N ALA A 93 -9.60 0.57 -3.83
CA ALA A 93 -9.46 -0.60 -4.71
C ALA A 93 -10.75 -1.42 -4.85
N VAL A 94 -11.79 -1.18 -4.05
CA VAL A 94 -12.97 -2.07 -3.94
C VAL A 94 -14.29 -1.33 -4.01
N ASN A 95 -15.30 -1.94 -4.64
CA ASN A 95 -16.67 -1.42 -4.63
C ASN A 95 -17.36 -1.68 -3.28
N ARG A 96 -17.07 -2.83 -2.67
CA ARG A 96 -17.58 -3.23 -1.35
C ARG A 96 -16.45 -3.87 -0.55
N ALA A 97 -16.05 -3.21 0.53
CA ALA A 97 -15.05 -3.78 1.43
C ALA A 97 -15.61 -5.03 2.12
N SER A 98 -15.01 -6.19 1.85
CA SER A 98 -15.28 -7.46 2.52
C SER A 98 -14.01 -7.95 3.20
N LYS A 99 -14.17 -8.56 4.39
CA LYS A 99 -13.05 -9.02 5.22
C LYS A 99 -12.33 -10.25 4.65
N TYR A 100 -12.99 -10.98 3.75
CA TYR A 100 -12.51 -12.27 3.24
C TYR A 100 -12.35 -12.30 1.73
N ASP A 101 -13.21 -11.58 1.00
CA ASP A 101 -13.15 -11.53 -0.47
C ASP A 101 -13.66 -10.16 -0.96
N PRO A 102 -12.79 -9.15 -0.99
CA PRO A 102 -13.16 -7.82 -1.47
C PRO A 102 -13.36 -7.83 -2.99
N GLU A 103 -14.55 -7.41 -3.43
CA GLU A 103 -14.80 -7.21 -4.85
C GLU A 103 -14.08 -5.94 -5.32
N LEU A 104 -13.05 -6.12 -6.15
CA LEU A 104 -12.31 -5.02 -6.74
C LEU A 104 -13.25 -4.13 -7.55
N ASN A 105 -13.01 -2.82 -7.53
CA ASN A 105 -13.68 -1.95 -8.49
C ASN A 105 -13.11 -2.20 -9.89
N LYS A 106 -13.87 -1.79 -10.92
CA LYS A 106 -13.49 -2.04 -12.31
C LYS A 106 -12.09 -1.53 -12.63
N SER A 107 -11.77 -0.30 -12.23
CA SER A 107 -10.46 0.30 -12.51
C SER A 107 -9.30 -0.47 -11.89
N MET A 108 -9.46 -1.00 -10.67
CA MET A 108 -8.43 -1.81 -10.02
C MET A 108 -8.31 -3.20 -10.67
N ALA A 109 -9.43 -3.80 -11.08
CA ALA A 109 -9.42 -5.07 -11.80
C ALA A 109 -8.74 -4.93 -13.18
N ASP A 110 -9.10 -3.90 -13.94
CA ASP A 110 -8.50 -3.58 -15.24
C ASP A 110 -6.99 -3.31 -15.08
N PHE A 111 -6.58 -2.60 -14.02
CA PHE A 111 -5.17 -2.37 -13.70
C PHE A 111 -4.42 -3.67 -13.38
N ALA A 112 -5.01 -4.51 -12.51
CA ALA A 112 -4.44 -5.80 -12.13
C ALA A 112 -4.25 -6.73 -13.33
N GLU A 113 -5.22 -6.76 -14.24
CA GLU A 113 -5.15 -7.52 -15.49
C GLU A 113 -4.10 -6.95 -16.45
N HIS A 114 -4.03 -5.62 -16.62
CA HIS A 114 -3.05 -4.96 -17.49
C HIS A 114 -1.60 -5.28 -17.08
N TYR A 115 -1.35 -5.32 -15.78
CA TYR A 115 -0.02 -5.56 -15.21
C TYR A 115 0.26 -7.03 -14.87
N ASP A 116 -0.69 -7.95 -15.12
CA ASP A 116 -0.60 -9.36 -14.73
C ASP A 116 -0.22 -9.56 -13.25
N ALA A 117 -0.91 -8.82 -12.36
CA ALA A 117 -0.62 -8.77 -10.93
C ALA A 117 -1.88 -9.11 -10.10
N ALA A 118 -1.72 -9.95 -9.07
CA ALA A 118 -2.80 -10.26 -8.14
C ALA A 118 -2.98 -9.17 -7.08
N VAL A 119 -4.21 -8.80 -6.72
CA VAL A 119 -4.48 -7.85 -5.63
C VAL A 119 -4.92 -8.62 -4.38
N LEU A 120 -4.21 -8.42 -3.26
CA LEU A 120 -4.44 -9.15 -2.03
C LEU A 120 -4.68 -8.20 -0.85
N PRO A 121 -5.73 -8.42 -0.02
CA PRO A 121 -5.81 -7.77 1.28
C PRO A 121 -4.60 -8.14 2.15
N THR A 122 -4.05 -7.17 2.88
CA THR A 122 -3.21 -7.47 4.04
C THR A 122 -4.05 -8.29 5.03
N ARG A 123 -3.56 -9.46 5.44
CA ARG A 123 -4.24 -10.31 6.43
C ARG A 123 -4.62 -9.45 7.64
N ALA A 124 -5.92 -9.38 7.96
CA ALA A 124 -6.39 -8.66 9.14
C ALA A 124 -5.60 -9.17 10.36
N ARG A 125 -4.82 -8.28 10.98
CA ARG A 125 -4.18 -8.55 12.28
C ARG A 125 -5.30 -9.01 13.22
N LYS A 126 -5.35 -10.31 13.56
CA LYS A 126 -5.89 -10.67 14.88
C LYS A 126 -5.03 -9.88 15.87
N PRO A 127 -5.60 -8.95 16.66
CA PRO A 127 -4.84 -8.34 17.74
C PRO A 127 -4.33 -9.53 18.56
N LYS A 128 -3.01 -9.65 18.73
CA LYS A 128 -2.48 -10.55 19.74
C LYS A 128 -3.21 -10.15 21.02
N ILE A 129 -4.06 -11.05 21.53
CA ILE A 129 -4.60 -10.97 22.87
C ILE A 129 -3.37 -10.75 23.75
N LYS A 130 -3.24 -9.53 24.28
CA LYS A 130 -2.24 -9.27 25.30
C LYS A 130 -2.66 -10.12 26.50
N PRO A 131 -1.73 -10.87 27.12
CA PRO A 131 -2.01 -11.52 28.39
C PRO A 131 -2.35 -10.49 29.47
#